data_AF-A0A1C3NQ85-F1
#
_entry.id   AF-A0A1C3NQ85-F1
#
_cell.length_a   1.000
_cell.length_b   1.000
_cell.length_c   1.000
_cell.angle_alpha   90.00
_cell.angle_beta   90.00
_cell.angle_gamma   90.00
#
_symmetry.space_group_name_H-M   'P 1'
#
loop_
_entity.id
_entity.type
_entity.pdbx_description
1 polymer ?
#
loop_
_entity_poly.entity_id
_entity_poly.type
_entity_poly.pdbx_seq_one_letter_code
_entity_poly.pdbx_strand_id
1 'polypeptide(L)'
;MPDRKRCCACLTRLSSHPGIRRDMPQLVSRMSDQELLAETDRCYFYASHELGITRLPILVRWTKADVGSGGELHRNPDIDLAMRNAADPNLKAADILGALGSMHRWPKETP
;
A
#
# COMPACT_ATOMS: atom_id res chain seq x y z
N MET A 1 -4.42 17.10 -7.12
CA MET A 1 -4.61 15.67 -7.46
C MET A 1 -3.36 15.18 -8.18
N PRO A 2 -2.81 14.00 -7.82
CA PRO A 2 -1.66 13.46 -8.53
C PRO A 2 -2.03 13.15 -9.98
N ASP A 3 -1.11 13.47 -10.90
CA ASP A 3 -1.31 13.35 -12.34
C ASP A 3 -1.57 11.88 -12.74
N ARG A 4 -2.72 11.60 -13.37
CA ARG A 4 -3.19 10.24 -13.71
C ARG A 4 -2.17 9.45 -14.54
N LYS A 5 -1.35 10.10 -15.37
CA LYS A 5 -0.31 9.42 -16.18
C LYS A 5 0.90 9.04 -15.33
N ARG A 6 1.31 9.89 -14.38
CA ARG A 6 2.33 9.54 -13.38
C ARG A 6 1.87 8.43 -12.45
N CYS A 7 0.58 8.39 -12.12
CA CYS A 7 -0.03 7.35 -11.31
C CYS A 7 0.01 5.98 -12.01
N CYS A 8 -0.43 5.87 -13.27
CA CYS A 8 -0.33 4.62 -14.03
C CYS A 8 1.11 4.12 -14.17
N ALA A 9 2.08 5.00 -14.48
CA ALA A 9 3.47 4.60 -14.59
C ALA A 9 4.05 4.13 -13.24
N CYS A 10 3.65 4.75 -12.12
CA CYS A 10 4.06 4.34 -10.78
C CYS A 10 3.42 3.02 -10.36
N LEU A 11 2.13 2.85 -10.64
CA LEU A 11 1.36 1.62 -10.46
C LEU A 11 1.98 0.46 -11.22
N THR A 12 2.19 0.61 -12.53
CA THR A 12 2.86 -0.41 -13.35
C THR A 12 4.24 -0.72 -12.77
N ARG A 13 5.03 0.26 -12.34
CA ARG A 13 6.35 0.01 -11.76
C ARG A 13 6.30 -0.63 -10.35
N LEU A 14 5.21 -0.45 -9.60
CA LEU A 14 4.97 -1.12 -8.31
C LEU A 14 4.55 -2.58 -8.49
N SER A 15 3.67 -2.83 -9.47
CA SER A 15 3.09 -4.14 -9.79
C SER A 15 3.98 -5.01 -10.69
N SER A 16 4.79 -4.41 -11.56
CA SER A 16 5.74 -5.12 -12.41
C SER A 16 6.95 -5.55 -11.59
N HIS A 17 7.36 -6.81 -11.78
CA HIS A 17 8.58 -7.43 -11.24
C HIS A 17 9.79 -6.47 -11.37
N PRO A 18 10.27 -5.85 -10.27
CA PRO A 18 10.62 -6.50 -9.01
C PRO A 18 10.22 -5.68 -7.76
N GLY A 19 9.09 -4.96 -7.73
CA GLY A 19 8.71 -4.17 -6.55
C GLY A 19 8.18 -5.05 -5.41
N ILE A 20 6.89 -5.39 -5.49
CA ILE A 20 6.19 -6.13 -4.44
C ILE A 20 6.70 -7.57 -4.30
N ARG A 21 6.91 -8.31 -5.39
CA ARG A 21 7.41 -9.70 -5.31
C ARG A 21 8.84 -9.82 -4.79
N ARG A 22 9.69 -8.81 -4.98
CA ARG A 22 11.05 -8.81 -4.41
C ARG A 22 11.02 -8.50 -2.92
N ASP A 23 10.21 -7.51 -2.55
CA ASP A 23 10.15 -7.04 -1.17
C ASP A 23 9.32 -8.02 -0.30
N MET A 24 8.41 -8.80 -0.90
CA MET A 24 7.43 -9.65 -0.20
C MET A 24 7.11 -10.99 -0.88
N PRO A 25 8.10 -11.78 -1.31
CA PRO A 25 7.88 -12.96 -2.16
C PRO A 25 6.94 -13.98 -1.50
N GLN A 26 7.11 -14.26 -0.20
CA GLN A 26 6.26 -15.22 0.51
C GLN A 26 4.77 -14.83 0.53
N LEU A 27 4.45 -13.54 0.65
CA LEU A 27 3.08 -13.06 0.85
C LEU A 27 2.27 -12.99 -0.45
N VAL A 28 2.94 -12.77 -1.58
CA VAL A 28 2.30 -12.72 -2.90
C VAL A 28 2.66 -13.91 -3.80
N SER A 29 3.32 -14.93 -3.25
CA SER A 29 3.77 -16.13 -3.99
C SER A 29 2.65 -16.87 -4.72
N ARG A 30 1.43 -16.83 -4.17
CA ARG A 30 0.25 -17.54 -4.69
C ARG A 30 -0.55 -16.74 -5.71
N MET A 31 -0.25 -15.45 -5.90
CA MET A 31 -0.93 -14.61 -6.89
C MET A 31 -0.26 -14.76 -8.24
N SER A 32 -1.04 -14.83 -9.31
CA SER A 32 -0.53 -14.58 -10.67
C SER A 32 -0.18 -13.10 -10.84
N ASP A 33 0.60 -12.78 -11.89
CA ASP A 33 0.96 -11.38 -12.16
C ASP A 33 -0.25 -10.51 -12.50
N GLN A 34 -1.29 -11.08 -13.12
CA GLN A 34 -2.53 -10.37 -13.40
C GLN A 34 -3.32 -10.08 -12.11
N GLU A 35 -3.39 -11.04 -11.19
CA GLU A 35 -4.03 -10.84 -9.87
C GLU A 35 -3.26 -9.82 -9.04
N LEU A 36 -1.93 -9.90 -9.04
CA LEU A 36 -1.09 -8.95 -8.32
C LEU A 36 -1.26 -7.52 -8.86
N LEU A 37 -1.33 -7.34 -10.18
CA LEU A 37 -1.59 -6.05 -10.80
C LEU A 37 -2.97 -5.50 -10.40
N ALA A 38 -4.00 -6.34 -10.48
CA ALA A 38 -5.37 -5.94 -10.13
C ALA A 38 -5.49 -5.55 -8.64
N GLU A 39 -4.86 -6.32 -7.74
CA GLU A 39 -4.88 -6.02 -6.31
C GLU A 39 -4.08 -4.77 -5.98
N THR A 40 -2.94 -4.56 -6.64
CA THR A 40 -2.13 -3.34 -6.51
C THR A 40 -2.91 -2.11 -6.94
N ASP A 41 -3.63 -2.18 -8.07
CA ASP A 41 -4.45 -1.07 -8.58
C ASP A 41 -5.58 -0.72 -7.61
N ARG A 42 -6.28 -1.73 -7.06
CA ARG A 42 -7.33 -1.54 -6.05
C ARG A 42 -6.80 -0.88 -4.78
N CYS A 43 -5.72 -1.43 -4.20
CA CYS A 43 -5.12 -0.91 -2.97
C CYS A 43 -4.61 0.53 -3.15
N TYR A 44 -4.00 0.82 -4.29
CA TYR A 44 -3.55 2.17 -4.64
C TYR A 44 -4.72 3.14 -4.81
N PHE A 45 -5.76 2.73 -5.53
CA PHE A 45 -6.93 3.57 -5.76
C PHE A 45 -7.58 3.92 -4.42
N TYR A 46 -7.81 2.93 -3.56
CA TYR A 46 -8.35 3.17 -2.22
C TYR A 46 -7.46 4.12 -1.41
N ALA A 47 -6.15 3.87 -1.33
CA ALA A 47 -5.23 4.71 -0.57
C ALA A 47 -5.15 6.17 -1.06
N SER A 48 -5.19 6.38 -2.38
CA SER A 48 -5.08 7.72 -2.97
C SER A 48 -6.40 8.49 -3.01
N HIS A 49 -7.51 7.82 -3.31
CA HIS A 49 -8.80 8.46 -3.52
C HIS A 49 -9.70 8.42 -2.27
N GLU A 50 -9.75 7.29 -1.57
CA GLU A 50 -10.62 7.14 -0.40
C GLU A 50 -9.93 7.66 0.87
N LEU A 51 -8.64 7.39 1.04
CA LEU A 51 -7.87 7.83 2.22
C LEU A 51 -7.15 9.17 2.02
N GLY A 52 -7.05 9.67 0.79
CA GLY A 52 -6.40 10.96 0.50
C GLY A 52 -4.89 10.97 0.75
N ILE A 53 -4.21 9.81 0.72
CA ILE A 53 -2.75 9.75 0.85
C ILE A 53 -2.12 10.29 -0.43
N THR A 54 -1.30 11.33 -0.30
CA THR A 54 -0.74 12.09 -1.44
C THR A 54 0.78 12.07 -1.50
N ARG A 55 1.47 11.82 -0.38
CA ARG A 55 2.93 11.68 -0.33
C ARG A 55 3.33 10.34 -0.93
N LEU A 56 3.96 10.39 -2.11
CA LEU A 56 4.34 9.20 -2.88
C LEU A 56 5.05 8.11 -2.07
N PRO A 57 6.06 8.40 -1.22
CA PRO A 57 6.72 7.33 -0.45
C PRO A 57 5.76 6.60 0.50
N ILE A 58 4.82 7.32 1.11
CA ILE A 58 3.82 6.75 2.03
C ILE A 58 2.77 5.98 1.23
N LEU A 59 2.29 6.53 0.13
CA LEU A 59 1.32 5.87 -0.75
C LEU A 59 1.86 4.54 -1.30
N VAL A 60 3.13 4.52 -1.73
CA VAL A 60 3.83 3.31 -2.16
C VAL A 60 3.89 2.28 -1.03
N ARG A 61 4.37 2.68 0.15
CA ARG A 61 4.50 1.76 1.29
C ARG A 61 3.15 1.23 1.76
N TRP A 62 2.11 2.08 1.79
CA TRP A 62 0.74 1.68 2.09
C TRP A 62 0.17 0.69 1.08
N THR A 63 0.34 0.96 -0.22
CA THR A 63 -0.14 0.05 -1.27
C THR A 63 0.53 -1.31 -1.14
N LYS A 64 1.85 -1.34 -0.90
CA LYS A 64 2.56 -2.60 -0.63
C LYS A 64 2.01 -3.28 0.62
N ALA A 65 1.85 -2.52 1.71
CA ALA A 65 1.26 -2.94 3.00
C ALA A 65 -0.05 -3.71 2.81
N ASP A 66 -0.95 -3.09 2.07
CA ASP A 66 -2.29 -3.60 1.85
C ASP A 66 -2.27 -4.84 0.96
N VAL A 67 -1.56 -4.80 -0.18
CA VAL A 67 -1.44 -5.96 -1.09
C VAL A 67 -0.82 -7.18 -0.40
N GLY A 68 0.28 -7.00 0.34
CA GLY A 68 0.95 -8.11 1.02
C GLY A 68 0.15 -8.69 2.18
N SER A 69 -0.78 -7.92 2.74
CA SER A 69 -1.75 -8.40 3.74
C SER A 69 -3.01 -9.03 3.13
N GLY A 70 -3.14 -9.04 1.80
CA GLY A 70 -4.35 -9.50 1.12
C GLY A 70 -5.54 -8.55 1.30
N GLY A 71 -5.28 -7.26 1.52
CA GLY A 71 -6.29 -6.21 1.67
C GLY A 71 -6.70 -5.90 3.11
N GLU A 72 -5.91 -6.28 4.12
CA GLU A 72 -6.28 -6.09 5.53
C GLU A 72 -6.39 -4.61 5.90
N LEU A 73 -5.58 -3.72 5.31
CA LEU A 73 -5.58 -2.31 5.68
C LEU A 73 -6.86 -1.59 5.24
N HIS A 74 -7.44 -1.97 4.09
CA HIS A 74 -8.72 -1.41 3.64
C HIS A 74 -9.95 -2.18 4.15
N ARG A 75 -9.79 -3.45 4.57
CA ARG A 75 -10.90 -4.25 5.12
C ARG A 75 -11.06 -4.11 6.63
N ASN A 76 -10.02 -3.67 7.34
CA ASN A 76 -10.08 -3.48 8.78
C ASN A 76 -10.83 -2.18 9.11
N PRO A 77 -12.00 -2.26 9.78
CA PRO A 77 -12.81 -1.09 10.08
C PRO A 77 -12.13 -0.12 11.05
N ASP A 78 -11.25 -0.61 11.94
CA ASP A 78 -10.52 0.25 12.87
C ASP A 78 -9.47 1.09 12.13
N ILE A 79 -8.81 0.50 11.13
CA ILE A 79 -7.83 1.22 10.29
C ILE A 79 -8.54 2.25 9.40
N ASP A 80 -9.65 1.85 8.74
CA ASP A 80 -10.45 2.76 7.91
C ASP A 80 -10.98 3.94 8.74
N LEU A 81 -11.56 3.68 9.92
CA LEU A 81 -12.07 4.73 10.80
C LEU A 81 -10.95 5.64 11.33
N ALA A 82 -9.79 5.08 11.70
CA ALA A 82 -8.65 5.87 12.16
C ALA A 82 -8.10 6.79 11.05
N MET A 83 -8.09 6.31 9.80
CA MET A 83 -7.67 7.09 8.64
C MET A 83 -8.68 8.20 8.29
N ARG A 84 -9.99 7.90 8.31
CA ARG A 84 -11.04 8.90 8.00
C ARG A 84 -11.08 10.06 9.00
N ASN A 85 -10.74 9.81 10.26
CA ASN A 85 -10.68 10.84 11.30
C ASN A 85 -9.32 11.56 11.38
N ALA A 86 -8.37 11.24 10.50
CA ALA A 86 -7.04 11.84 10.54
C ALA A 86 -7.06 13.28 10.02
N ALA A 87 -6.51 14.21 10.81
CA ALA A 87 -6.28 15.59 10.37
C ALA A 87 -5.22 15.68 9.24
N ASP A 88 -4.22 14.80 9.28
CA ASP A 88 -3.25 14.61 8.19
C ASP A 88 -3.18 13.10 7.83
N PRO A 89 -3.80 12.69 6.71
CA PRO A 89 -3.77 11.31 6.26
C PRO A 89 -2.36 10.77 6.00
N ASN A 90 -1.41 11.60 5.57
CA ASN A 90 -0.05 11.13 5.29
C ASN A 90 0.71 10.83 6.58
N LEU A 91 0.54 11.66 7.60
CA LEU A 91 1.15 11.44 8.91
C LEU A 91 0.52 10.21 9.58
N LYS A 92 -0.81 10.11 9.59
CA LYS A 92 -1.50 8.94 10.16
C LYS A 92 -1.10 7.64 9.45
N ALA A 93 -1.03 7.66 8.12
CA ALA A 93 -0.58 6.50 7.35
C ALA A 93 0.86 6.10 7.72
N ALA A 94 1.76 7.07 7.89
CA ALA A 94 3.13 6.80 8.33
C ALA A 94 3.17 6.17 9.73
N ASP A 95 2.35 6.65 10.67
CA ASP A 95 2.25 6.10 12.02
C ASP A 95 1.77 4.64 12.02
N ILE A 96 0.70 4.35 11.27
CA ILE A 96 0.15 3.00 11.14
C ILE A 96 1.18 2.06 10.50
N LEU A 97 1.85 2.50 9.43
CA LEU A 97 2.92 1.73 8.80
C LEU A 97 4.09 1.47 9.76
N GLY A 98 4.48 2.47 10.57
CA GLY A 98 5.50 2.32 11.59
C GLY A 98 5.12 1.32 12.68
N ALA A 99 3.86 1.34 13.12
CA ALA A 99 3.32 0.38 14.09
C ALA A 99 3.33 -1.06 13.52
N LEU A 100 2.85 -1.24 12.28
CA LEU A 100 2.85 -2.53 11.59
C LEU A 100 4.27 -3.11 11.42
N GLY A 101 5.24 -2.27 11.04
CA GLY A 101 6.64 -2.66 10.91
C GLY A 101 7.30 -3.03 12.24
N SER A 102 6.86 -2.43 13.35
CA SER A 102 7.38 -2.74 14.69
C SER A 102 6.84 -4.07 15.23
N MET A 103 5.62 -4.45 14.85
CA MET A 103 4.97 -5.71 15.25
C MET A 103 5.45 -6.95 14.48
N HIS A 104 6.53 -6.86 13.68
CA HIS A 104 7.02 -7.94 12.80
C HIS A 104 5.98 -8.51 11.82
N ARG A 105 4.84 -7.83 11.62
CA ARG A 105 3.87 -8.16 10.56
C ARG A 105 4.36 -7.76 9.17
N TRP A 106 5.49 -7.04 9.08
CA TRP A 106 6.05 -6.54 7.84
C TRP A 106 7.57 -6.74 7.77
N PRO A 107 8.15 -7.13 6.62
CA PRO A 107 9.58 -7.13 6.45
C PRO A 107 10.11 -5.69 6.56
N LYS A 108 11.07 -5.48 7.47
CA LYS A 108 11.80 -4.22 7.58
C LYS A 108 12.54 -3.97 6.27
N GLU A 109 12.43 -2.77 5.71
CA GLU A 109 13.30 -2.36 4.61
C GLU A 109 14.74 -2.43 5.13
N THR A 110 15.54 -3.33 4.55
CA THR A 110 16.99 -3.32 4.75
C THR A 110 17.56 -2.02 4.19
N PRO A 111 18.49 -1.37 4.91
CA PRO A 111 19.03 -0.05 4.56
C PRO A 111 19.69 0.01 3.19
#